data_AF-A0A660UHM0-F1
#
_entry.id   AF-A0A660UHM0-F1
#
_cell.length_a   1.000
_cell.length_b   1.000
_cell.length_c   1.000
_cell.angle_alpha   90.00
_cell.angle_beta   90.00
_cell.angle_gamma   90.00
#
_symmetry.space_group_name_H-M   'P 1'
#
loop_
_entity.id
_entity.type
_entity.pdbx_description
1 polymer ?
#
loop_
_entity_poly.entity_id
_entity_poly.type
_entity_poly.pdbx_seq_one_letter_code
_entity_poly.pdbx_strand_id
1 'polypeptide(L)'
;MLREEGYDLGLGLVAFSGEAEGMEVKGITTDPVQFQNWLYGLRTEGGGDIAESIYEALMAALERVDYRWFAKKHFILATDAPPHDKDIDGRSPYSLDEVIETLRKKGIAVTVLGIDHLPIKQLAWGTGGQWIRIPGSGYLESLPQTPPQKDLAWLEGACLLEGGKLKQRITVHLSDPNPGRLALRVKVLGPDGRKLFEREMRVDLPESPTGFVTLSPEIDLKNLARSKGTYTVIWRLSDGRREALLRSYLDIP
;
A
#
# COMPACT_ATOMS: atom_id res chain seq x y z
N MET A 1 -11.67 -20.21 -26.63
CA MET A 1 -10.49 -20.68 -25.90
C MET A 1 -10.85 -21.29 -24.53
N LEU A 2 -11.13 -20.55 -23.44
CA LEU A 2 -11.42 -21.18 -22.12
C LEU A 2 -12.80 -21.88 -22.00
N ARG A 3 -13.85 -21.33 -22.61
CA ARG A 3 -15.18 -21.96 -22.65
C ARG A 3 -15.23 -23.19 -23.54
N GLU A 4 -14.48 -23.17 -24.63
CA GLU A 4 -14.34 -24.30 -25.56
C GLU A 4 -13.60 -25.48 -24.89
N GLU A 5 -12.80 -25.19 -23.87
CA GLU A 5 -12.16 -26.17 -22.97
C GLU A 5 -13.05 -26.62 -21.80
N GLY A 6 -14.32 -26.17 -21.75
CA GLY A 6 -15.31 -26.59 -20.75
C GLY A 6 -15.28 -25.82 -19.42
N TYR A 7 -14.52 -24.74 -19.32
CA TYR A 7 -14.49 -23.91 -18.11
C TYR A 7 -15.69 -22.96 -18.02
N ASP A 8 -16.39 -23.04 -16.89
CA ASP A 8 -17.49 -22.14 -16.53
C ASP A 8 -16.94 -20.81 -15.99
N LEU A 9 -16.71 -19.87 -16.90
CA LEU A 9 -16.12 -18.57 -16.63
C LEU A 9 -17.18 -17.45 -16.56
N GLY A 10 -17.03 -16.58 -15.56
CA GLY A 10 -17.71 -15.29 -15.48
C GLY A 10 -16.69 -14.16 -15.36
N LEU A 11 -16.92 -13.04 -16.05
CA LEU A 11 -16.03 -11.90 -16.14
C LEU A 11 -16.72 -10.64 -15.61
N GLY A 12 -16.08 -9.94 -14.68
CA GLY A 12 -16.52 -8.64 -14.19
C GLY A 12 -15.46 -7.57 -14.47
N LEU A 13 -15.86 -6.30 -14.45
CA LEU A 13 -14.96 -5.18 -14.71
C LEU A 13 -15.16 -4.10 -13.64
N VAL A 14 -14.06 -3.63 -13.06
CA VAL A 14 -14.03 -2.40 -12.27
C VAL A 14 -13.06 -1.44 -12.94
N ALA A 15 -13.53 -0.25 -13.29
CA ALA A 15 -12.71 0.83 -13.82
C ALA A 15 -12.56 1.92 -12.75
N PHE A 16 -11.33 2.41 -12.58
CA PHE A 16 -10.96 3.36 -11.54
C PHE A 16 -9.94 4.38 -12.07
N SER A 17 -9.73 5.46 -11.32
CA SER A 17 -8.76 6.52 -11.61
C SER A 17 -8.16 7.06 -10.30
N GLY A 18 -7.57 8.26 -10.33
CA GLY A 18 -7.03 8.96 -9.16
C GLY A 18 -8.05 9.15 -8.02
N GLU A 19 -9.32 9.37 -8.35
CA GLU A 19 -10.37 9.57 -7.35
C GLU A 19 -11.22 8.31 -7.15
N ALA A 20 -11.61 8.06 -5.90
CA ALA A 20 -12.46 6.91 -5.57
C ALA A 20 -13.92 7.13 -5.99
N GLU A 21 -14.33 8.39 -6.16
CA GLU A 21 -15.64 8.74 -6.69
C GLU A 21 -15.72 8.44 -8.19
N GLY A 22 -16.89 8.00 -8.66
CA GLY A 22 -17.10 7.74 -10.09
C GLY A 22 -16.59 6.39 -10.62
N MET A 23 -16.08 5.50 -9.75
CA MET A 23 -15.70 4.14 -10.16
C MET A 23 -16.85 3.38 -10.83
N GLU A 24 -16.59 2.88 -12.04
CA GLU A 24 -17.53 2.04 -12.76
C GLU A 24 -17.35 0.58 -12.35
N VAL A 25 -18.42 -0.03 -11.83
CA VAL A 25 -18.46 -1.46 -11.50
C VAL A 25 -19.48 -2.14 -12.41
N LYS A 26 -18.99 -3.02 -13.27
CA LYS A 26 -19.81 -3.90 -14.09
C LYS A 26 -19.78 -5.30 -13.49
N GLY A 27 -20.98 -5.86 -13.27
CA GLY A 27 -21.16 -7.18 -12.67
C GLY A 27 -20.61 -8.33 -13.53
N ILE A 28 -20.92 -9.56 -13.15
CA ILE A 28 -20.43 -10.73 -13.88
C ILE A 28 -21.23 -10.96 -15.17
N THR A 29 -20.54 -11.00 -16.31
CA THR A 29 -21.06 -11.53 -17.56
C THR A 29 -20.41 -12.85 -17.94
N THR A 30 -21.17 -13.60 -18.71
CA THR A 30 -20.84 -14.90 -19.28
C THR A 30 -20.62 -14.78 -20.80
N ASP A 31 -20.97 -13.63 -21.39
CA ASP A 31 -20.79 -13.32 -22.80
C ASP A 31 -19.45 -12.61 -23.03
N PRO A 32 -18.49 -13.24 -23.73
CA PRO A 32 -17.20 -12.62 -24.01
C PRO A 32 -17.31 -11.36 -24.89
N VAL A 33 -18.31 -11.27 -25.77
CA VAL A 33 -18.54 -10.08 -26.60
C VAL A 33 -18.99 -8.91 -25.73
N GLN A 34 -19.87 -9.16 -24.76
CA GLN A 34 -20.29 -8.14 -23.80
C GLN A 34 -19.11 -7.64 -22.96
N PHE A 35 -18.27 -8.53 -22.44
CA PHE A 35 -17.08 -8.13 -21.68
C PHE A 35 -16.09 -7.34 -22.55
N GLN A 36 -15.87 -7.76 -23.80
CA GLN A 36 -15.03 -7.04 -24.75
C GLN A 36 -15.57 -5.62 -25.04
N ASN A 37 -16.89 -5.48 -25.19
CA ASN A 37 -17.51 -4.17 -25.35
C ASN A 37 -17.32 -3.27 -24.14
N TRP A 38 -17.30 -3.83 -22.91
CA TRP A 38 -16.97 -3.06 -21.72
C TRP A 38 -15.54 -2.53 -21.76
N LEU A 39 -14.58 -3.37 -22.16
CA LEU A 39 -13.18 -2.96 -22.30
C LEU A 39 -13.00 -1.87 -23.37
N TYR A 40 -13.65 -2.00 -24.53
CA TYR A 40 -13.61 -0.97 -25.58
C TYR A 40 -14.30 0.34 -25.19
N GLY A 41 -15.23 0.28 -24.22
CA GLY A 41 -15.89 1.46 -23.67
C GLY A 41 -15.07 2.24 -22.66
N LEU A 42 -13.95 1.68 -22.17
CA LEU A 42 -13.09 2.36 -21.20
C LEU A 42 -12.51 3.64 -21.82
N ARG A 43 -12.67 4.75 -21.11
CA ARG A 43 -12.05 6.02 -21.45
C ARG A 43 -10.94 6.28 -20.45
N THR A 44 -9.73 6.47 -20.95
CA THR A 44 -8.59 6.91 -20.14
C THR A 44 -8.62 8.42 -20.10
N GLU A 45 -8.98 8.98 -18.95
CA GLU A 45 -8.76 10.40 -18.67
C GLU A 45 -7.42 10.52 -17.95
N GLY A 46 -6.56 11.44 -18.41
CA GLY A 46 -5.29 11.68 -17.75
C GLY A 46 -5.52 12.27 -16.36
N GLY A 47 -5.06 11.58 -15.32
CA GLY A 47 -5.06 12.10 -13.95
C GLY A 47 -3.96 13.14 -13.75
N GLY A 48 -4.22 14.15 -12.93
CA GLY A 48 -3.19 15.10 -12.48
C GLY A 48 -2.28 14.53 -11.38
N ASP A 49 -2.78 13.56 -10.62
CA ASP A 49 -2.03 12.82 -9.60
C ASP A 49 -1.53 11.49 -10.17
N ILE A 50 -0.31 11.10 -9.79
CA ILE A 50 0.34 9.86 -10.24
C ILE A 50 -0.25 8.67 -9.48
N ALA A 51 -0.67 8.84 -8.22
CA ALA A 51 -1.25 7.76 -7.43
C ALA A 51 -2.76 7.57 -7.73
N GLU A 52 -3.21 6.30 -7.70
CA GLU A 52 -4.58 5.90 -8.07
C GLU A 52 -5.34 5.22 -6.93
N SER A 53 -6.67 5.22 -7.01
CA SER A 53 -7.59 4.58 -6.05
C SER A 53 -7.68 3.05 -6.20
N ILE A 54 -6.52 2.37 -6.26
CA ILE A 54 -6.41 0.93 -6.51
C ILE A 54 -7.09 0.10 -5.41
N TYR A 55 -6.91 0.49 -4.14
CA TYR A 55 -7.43 -0.30 -3.01
C TYR A 55 -8.95 -0.25 -2.93
N GLU A 56 -9.51 0.92 -3.16
CA GLU A 56 -10.94 1.16 -3.25
C GLU A 56 -11.54 0.37 -4.41
N ALA A 57 -10.85 0.27 -5.55
CA ALA A 57 -11.28 -0.53 -6.68
C ALA A 57 -11.33 -2.03 -6.34
N LEU A 58 -10.34 -2.55 -5.61
CA LEU A 58 -10.32 -3.94 -5.15
C LEU A 58 -11.43 -4.21 -4.12
N MET A 59 -11.68 -3.29 -3.20
CA MET A 59 -12.78 -3.40 -2.24
C MET A 59 -14.14 -3.29 -2.94
N ALA A 60 -14.29 -2.40 -3.92
CA ALA A 60 -15.48 -2.30 -4.76
C ALA A 60 -15.72 -3.59 -5.54
N ALA A 61 -14.67 -4.19 -6.12
CA ALA A 61 -14.77 -5.49 -6.78
C ALA A 61 -15.22 -6.58 -5.80
N LEU A 62 -14.74 -6.56 -4.56
CA LEU A 62 -15.15 -7.52 -3.53
C LEU A 62 -16.61 -7.33 -3.09
N GLU A 63 -17.06 -6.08 -2.90
CA GLU A 63 -18.30 -5.75 -2.20
C GLU A 63 -19.49 -5.51 -3.14
N ARG A 64 -19.25 -4.98 -4.35
CA ARG A 64 -20.30 -4.52 -5.27
C ARG A 64 -20.56 -5.49 -6.42
N VAL A 65 -19.67 -6.45 -6.67
CA VAL A 65 -19.87 -7.48 -7.69
C VAL A 65 -20.56 -8.69 -7.06
N ASP A 66 -21.68 -9.11 -7.63
CA ASP A 66 -22.38 -10.30 -7.20
C ASP A 66 -21.73 -11.56 -7.80
N TYR A 67 -21.09 -12.35 -6.93
CA TYR A 67 -20.40 -13.57 -7.30
C TYR A 67 -21.24 -14.80 -6.99
N ARG A 68 -21.16 -15.80 -7.88
CA ARG A 68 -21.69 -17.14 -7.60
C ARG A 68 -21.05 -17.71 -6.33
N TRP A 69 -21.87 -18.24 -5.44
CA TRP A 69 -21.44 -18.67 -4.10
C TRP A 69 -20.33 -19.74 -4.10
N PHE A 70 -20.26 -20.56 -5.16
CA PHE A 70 -19.24 -21.62 -5.34
C PHE A 70 -18.09 -21.22 -6.27
N ALA A 71 -18.09 -20.01 -6.83
CA ALA A 71 -17.05 -19.59 -7.77
C ALA A 71 -15.74 -19.30 -7.03
N LYS A 72 -14.63 -19.80 -7.58
CA LYS A 72 -13.30 -19.35 -7.21
C LYS A 72 -13.09 -17.95 -7.81
N LYS A 73 -12.86 -16.97 -6.94
CA LYS A 73 -12.63 -15.58 -7.31
C LYS A 73 -11.14 -15.34 -7.54
N HIS A 74 -10.82 -14.64 -8.61
CA HIS A 74 -9.46 -14.24 -8.93
C HIS A 74 -9.51 -12.85 -9.53
N PHE A 75 -8.72 -11.92 -8.99
CA PHE A 75 -8.67 -10.55 -9.48
C PHE A 75 -7.44 -10.37 -10.37
N ILE A 76 -7.63 -9.65 -11.47
CA ILE A 76 -6.55 -9.19 -12.34
C ILE A 76 -6.56 -7.68 -12.28
N LEU A 77 -5.53 -7.10 -11.69
CA LEU A 77 -5.30 -5.66 -11.62
C LEU A 77 -4.36 -5.26 -12.75
N ALA A 78 -4.72 -4.26 -13.54
CA ALA A 78 -3.83 -3.62 -14.51
C ALA A 78 -3.68 -2.14 -14.14
N THR A 79 -2.44 -1.67 -13.93
CA THR A 79 -2.17 -0.27 -13.54
C THR A 79 -0.73 0.10 -13.87
N ASP A 80 -0.49 1.33 -14.28
CA ASP A 80 0.83 1.93 -14.45
C ASP A 80 1.20 2.90 -13.31
N ALA A 81 0.41 2.91 -12.22
CA ALA A 81 0.49 3.85 -11.12
C ALA A 81 0.69 3.16 -9.75
N PRO A 82 1.28 3.87 -8.76
CA PRO A 82 1.23 3.46 -7.36
C PRO A 82 -0.18 3.67 -6.78
N PRO A 83 -0.56 2.95 -5.71
CA PRO A 83 -1.83 3.15 -5.03
C PRO A 83 -1.76 4.38 -4.10
N HIS A 84 -2.87 5.10 -3.96
CA HIS A 84 -3.14 5.84 -2.74
C HIS A 84 -3.18 4.87 -1.54
N ASP A 85 -2.61 5.25 -0.41
CA ASP A 85 -2.45 4.36 0.73
C ASP A 85 -2.50 5.14 2.05
N LYS A 86 -3.34 4.66 2.97
CA LYS A 86 -3.52 5.21 4.32
C LYS A 86 -2.21 5.45 5.08
N ASP A 87 -1.20 4.64 4.82
CA ASP A 87 0.10 4.68 5.50
C ASP A 87 1.24 5.20 4.63
N ILE A 88 0.93 5.75 3.44
CA ILE A 88 1.88 6.45 2.58
C ILE A 88 1.48 7.90 2.44
N ASP A 89 0.32 8.17 1.86
CA ASP A 89 -0.16 9.53 1.58
C ASP A 89 -1.44 9.89 2.37
N GLY A 90 -2.04 8.91 3.04
CA GLY A 90 -3.26 9.11 3.82
C GLY A 90 -4.52 9.35 2.98
N ARG A 91 -4.44 9.18 1.66
CA ARG A 91 -5.54 9.49 0.73
C ARG A 91 -6.48 8.32 0.46
N SER A 92 -6.03 7.11 0.78
CA SER A 92 -6.90 5.94 0.84
C SER A 92 -7.37 5.69 2.29
N PRO A 93 -8.61 5.22 2.52
CA PRO A 93 -9.02 4.73 3.83
C PRO A 93 -8.42 3.35 4.14
N TYR A 94 -7.76 2.71 3.16
CA TYR A 94 -7.15 1.39 3.27
C TYR A 94 -5.62 1.47 3.21
N SER A 95 -4.98 0.59 3.95
CA SER A 95 -3.54 0.30 3.82
C SER A 95 -3.32 -1.02 3.07
N LEU A 96 -2.14 -1.17 2.45
CA LEU A 96 -1.75 -2.38 1.73
C LEU A 96 -2.05 -3.69 2.50
N ASP A 97 -1.67 -3.77 3.77
CA ASP A 97 -1.86 -4.98 4.57
C ASP A 97 -3.33 -5.25 4.92
N GLU A 98 -4.15 -4.21 5.13
CA GLU A 98 -5.59 -4.35 5.34
C GLU A 98 -6.27 -4.94 4.09
N VAL A 99 -5.88 -4.48 2.90
CA VAL A 99 -6.39 -5.01 1.62
C VAL A 99 -5.94 -6.46 1.42
N ILE A 100 -4.64 -6.75 1.59
CA ILE A 100 -4.10 -8.11 1.48
C ILE A 100 -4.82 -9.05 2.46
N GLU A 101 -4.94 -8.67 3.73
CA GLU A 101 -5.59 -9.50 4.75
C GLU A 101 -7.06 -9.78 4.38
N THR A 102 -7.79 -8.76 3.93
CA THR A 102 -9.20 -8.88 3.55
C THR A 102 -9.37 -9.83 2.36
N LEU A 103 -8.62 -9.64 1.28
CA LEU A 103 -8.73 -10.47 0.09
C LEU A 103 -8.32 -11.92 0.37
N ARG A 104 -7.25 -12.14 1.15
CA ARG A 104 -6.85 -13.48 1.59
C ARG A 104 -7.91 -14.19 2.40
N LYS A 105 -8.53 -13.51 3.37
CA LYS A 105 -9.63 -14.08 4.18
C LYS A 105 -10.83 -14.47 3.31
N LYS A 106 -11.01 -13.82 2.18
CA LYS A 106 -12.05 -14.13 1.18
C LYS A 106 -11.60 -15.15 0.12
N GLY A 107 -10.38 -15.68 0.22
CA GLY A 107 -9.81 -16.64 -0.73
C GLY A 107 -9.53 -16.06 -2.11
N ILE A 108 -9.30 -14.75 -2.20
CA ILE A 108 -9.07 -14.02 -3.46
C ILE A 108 -7.56 -13.78 -3.63
N ALA A 109 -7.02 -14.29 -4.73
CA ALA A 109 -5.69 -13.94 -5.19
C ALA A 109 -5.77 -12.78 -6.20
N VAL A 110 -4.79 -11.88 -6.16
CA VAL A 110 -4.67 -10.76 -7.09
C VAL A 110 -3.45 -10.97 -7.97
N THR A 111 -3.65 -11.15 -9.26
CA THR A 111 -2.57 -11.03 -10.26
C THR A 111 -2.49 -9.59 -10.70
N VAL A 112 -1.29 -9.01 -10.67
CA VAL A 112 -1.06 -7.61 -10.99
C VAL A 112 -0.21 -7.51 -12.23
N LEU A 113 -0.76 -6.89 -13.27
CA LEU A 113 -0.07 -6.41 -14.46
C LEU A 113 0.29 -4.95 -14.20
N GLY A 114 1.51 -4.64 -13.78
CA GLY A 114 1.82 -3.25 -13.45
C GLY A 114 3.29 -2.88 -13.31
N ILE A 115 3.52 -1.67 -12.81
CA ILE A 115 4.85 -1.08 -12.62
C ILE A 115 5.71 -1.85 -11.61
N ASP A 116 7.03 -1.65 -11.73
CA ASP A 116 8.02 -2.12 -10.77
C ASP A 116 8.01 -1.23 -9.51
N HIS A 117 6.97 -1.40 -8.69
CA HIS A 117 6.77 -0.67 -7.44
C HIS A 117 6.48 -1.66 -6.31
N LEU A 118 7.23 -1.59 -5.20
CA LEU A 118 7.19 -2.64 -4.17
C LEU A 118 5.77 -2.88 -3.60
N PRO A 119 4.96 -1.87 -3.21
CA PRO A 119 3.55 -2.06 -2.83
C PRO A 119 2.71 -2.84 -3.84
N ILE A 120 2.87 -2.56 -5.14
CA ILE A 120 2.15 -3.24 -6.23
C ILE A 120 2.55 -4.71 -6.28
N LYS A 121 3.85 -5.01 -6.14
CA LYS A 121 4.34 -6.40 -6.06
C LYS A 121 3.84 -7.11 -4.81
N GLN A 122 3.91 -6.44 -3.66
CA GLN A 122 3.48 -6.93 -2.37
C GLN A 122 1.99 -7.25 -2.34
N LEU A 123 1.14 -6.45 -2.99
CA LEU A 123 -0.27 -6.75 -3.16
C LEU A 123 -0.48 -8.10 -3.87
N ALA A 124 0.25 -8.34 -4.97
CA ALA A 124 0.16 -9.59 -5.71
C ALA A 124 0.66 -10.78 -4.87
N TRP A 125 1.86 -10.67 -4.31
CA TRP A 125 2.49 -11.74 -3.53
C TRP A 125 1.72 -12.06 -2.25
N GLY A 126 1.31 -11.03 -1.52
CA GLY A 126 0.59 -11.15 -0.27
C GLY A 126 -0.75 -11.86 -0.43
N THR A 127 -1.45 -11.63 -1.55
CA THR A 127 -2.71 -12.32 -1.85
C THR A 127 -2.53 -13.71 -2.48
N GLY A 128 -1.29 -14.10 -2.80
CA GLY A 128 -0.97 -15.39 -3.43
C GLY A 128 -1.13 -15.40 -4.95
N GLY A 129 -1.23 -14.23 -5.59
CA GLY A 129 -1.17 -14.10 -7.04
C GLY A 129 0.24 -13.83 -7.56
N GLN A 130 0.32 -13.28 -8.77
CA GLN A 130 1.57 -13.02 -9.47
C GLN A 130 1.68 -11.55 -9.84
N TRP A 131 2.88 -10.99 -9.73
CA TRP A 131 3.20 -9.71 -10.35
C TRP A 131 3.86 -9.94 -11.70
N ILE A 132 3.35 -9.28 -12.72
CA ILE A 132 3.84 -9.32 -14.09
C ILE A 132 4.08 -7.87 -14.50
N ARG A 133 5.30 -7.59 -14.97
CA ARG A 133 5.67 -6.25 -15.42
C ARG A 133 4.92 -5.89 -16.71
N ILE A 134 4.32 -4.71 -16.77
CA ILE A 134 3.83 -4.16 -18.05
C ILE A 134 5.00 -3.72 -18.94
N PRO A 135 4.94 -3.93 -20.26
CA PRO A 135 5.94 -3.37 -21.18
C PRO A 135 5.98 -1.83 -21.09
N GLY A 136 7.19 -1.26 -21.04
CA GLY A 136 7.41 0.18 -20.85
C GLY A 136 8.10 0.51 -19.53
N SER A 137 8.50 1.77 -19.37
CA SER A 137 9.04 2.27 -18.10
C SER A 137 7.93 2.51 -17.06
N GLY A 138 6.68 2.71 -17.47
CA GLY A 138 5.67 3.34 -16.61
C GLY A 138 6.11 4.74 -16.18
N TYR A 139 5.35 5.38 -15.29
CA TYR A 139 5.81 6.58 -14.58
C TYR A 139 6.85 6.18 -13.53
N LEU A 140 8.02 5.68 -13.98
CA LEU A 140 9.13 5.28 -13.11
C LEU A 140 9.95 6.47 -12.57
N GLU A 141 9.47 7.70 -12.73
CA GLU A 141 10.16 8.88 -12.29
C GLU A 141 9.16 9.82 -11.61
N SER A 142 9.53 10.27 -10.39
CA SER A 142 8.80 11.21 -9.54
C SER A 142 7.55 10.70 -8.79
N LEU A 143 7.69 9.69 -7.94
CA LEU A 143 7.17 9.96 -6.59
C LEU A 143 8.18 10.91 -5.95
N PRO A 144 7.83 12.17 -5.67
CA PRO A 144 8.68 12.98 -4.82
C PRO A 144 8.90 12.21 -3.51
N GLN A 145 10.14 11.77 -3.30
CA GLN A 145 10.69 11.51 -1.96
C GLN A 145 10.80 12.83 -1.18
N THR A 146 10.51 13.96 -1.83
CA THR A 146 10.46 15.27 -1.24
C THR A 146 9.31 15.30 -0.24
N PRO A 147 9.61 15.52 1.06
CA PRO A 147 8.58 15.70 2.07
C PRO A 147 7.63 16.80 1.58
N PRO A 148 6.32 16.71 1.83
CA PRO A 148 5.51 17.91 1.82
C PRO A 148 6.25 18.89 2.74
N GLN A 149 6.59 20.01 2.13
CA GLN A 149 7.47 21.02 2.68
C GLN A 149 6.75 21.60 3.90
N LYS A 150 6.99 21.02 5.10
CA LYS A 150 6.80 21.53 6.50
C LYS A 150 6.48 20.45 7.56
N ASP A 151 6.47 19.17 7.24
CA ASP A 151 5.82 18.17 8.09
C ASP A 151 6.64 17.72 9.30
N LEU A 152 5.91 17.38 10.37
CA LEU A 152 6.32 17.09 11.74
C LEU A 152 7.67 16.34 11.91
N ALA A 153 8.07 15.46 10.99
CA ALA A 153 9.28 14.67 11.12
C ALA A 153 9.82 14.16 9.77
N TRP A 154 11.07 13.68 9.77
CA TRP A 154 11.69 12.97 8.64
C TRP A 154 12.62 11.85 9.12
N LEU A 155 12.93 10.90 8.22
CA LEU A 155 13.87 9.81 8.49
C LEU A 155 15.30 10.24 8.19
N GLU A 156 16.23 9.80 9.03
CA GLU A 156 17.66 10.01 8.83
C GLU A 156 18.42 8.69 8.73
N GLY A 157 19.24 8.58 7.67
CA GLY A 157 20.05 7.39 7.43
C GLY A 157 19.21 6.16 7.08
N ALA A 158 19.90 5.02 6.99
CA ALA A 158 19.29 3.74 6.63
C ALA A 158 18.52 3.11 7.81
N CYS A 159 17.49 2.35 7.46
CA CYS A 159 16.80 1.46 8.39
C CYS A 159 17.60 0.16 8.51
N LEU A 160 18.06 -0.18 9.71
CA LEU A 160 18.99 -1.28 9.94
C LEU A 160 18.43 -2.28 10.95
N LEU A 161 18.89 -3.54 10.83
CA LEU A 161 18.61 -4.60 11.79
C LEU A 161 19.91 -5.07 12.45
N GLU A 162 20.15 -4.64 13.68
CA GLU A 162 21.37 -4.95 14.43
C GLU A 162 21.04 -5.64 15.76
N GLY A 163 21.66 -6.78 16.06
CA GLY A 163 21.38 -7.52 17.30
C GLY A 163 19.91 -7.95 17.44
N GLY A 164 19.19 -8.01 16.32
CA GLY A 164 17.77 -8.28 16.25
C GLY A 164 16.84 -7.10 16.59
N LYS A 165 17.40 -5.89 16.73
CA LYS A 165 16.65 -4.66 16.92
C LYS A 165 16.63 -3.86 15.62
N LEU A 166 15.45 -3.38 15.26
CA LEU A 166 15.29 -2.33 14.26
C LEU A 166 15.87 -1.04 14.80
N LYS A 167 16.70 -0.38 13.99
CA LYS A 167 17.26 0.94 14.26
C LYS A 167 16.92 1.87 13.10
N GLN A 168 16.25 2.97 13.43
CA GLN A 168 15.94 4.05 12.52
C GLN A 168 16.08 5.36 13.29
N ARG A 169 16.78 6.35 12.71
CA ARG A 169 16.77 7.71 13.27
C ARG A 169 15.64 8.51 12.65
N ILE A 170 14.95 9.27 13.48
CA ILE A 170 13.80 10.08 13.10
C ILE A 170 13.98 11.46 13.72
N THR A 171 14.07 12.51 12.91
CA THR A 171 14.14 13.88 13.41
C THR A 171 12.77 14.52 13.35
N VAL A 172 12.39 15.15 14.46
CA VAL A 172 11.07 15.72 14.72
C VAL A 172 11.22 17.23 14.89
N HIS A 173 10.38 17.99 14.19
CA HIS A 173 10.24 19.43 14.35
C HIS A 173 9.23 19.73 15.48
N LEU A 174 9.71 20.36 16.54
CA LEU A 174 8.89 20.80 17.67
C LEU A 174 8.08 22.04 17.27
N SER A 175 6.76 22.00 17.49
CA SER A 175 5.94 23.22 17.41
C SER A 175 6.21 24.14 18.59
N ASP A 176 5.84 25.41 18.46
CA ASP A 176 5.73 26.35 19.57
C ASP A 176 4.24 26.59 19.88
N PRO A 177 3.74 26.27 21.10
CA PRO A 177 4.45 25.65 22.21
C PRO A 177 4.81 24.18 21.95
N ASN A 178 5.86 23.70 22.63
CA ASN A 178 6.31 22.30 22.56
C ASN A 178 5.17 21.37 23.04
N PRO A 179 4.79 20.36 22.26
CA PRO A 179 3.73 19.41 22.65
C PRO A 179 4.13 18.53 23.84
N GLY A 180 5.42 18.44 24.18
CA GLY A 180 5.96 17.70 25.32
C GLY A 180 5.94 16.17 25.16
N ARG A 181 5.06 15.62 24.33
CA ARG A 181 4.96 14.20 24.02
C ARG A 181 4.67 13.96 22.54
N LEU A 182 5.18 12.84 22.05
CA LEU A 182 4.95 12.33 20.71
C LEU A 182 4.39 10.91 20.78
N ALA A 183 3.29 10.65 20.10
CA ALA A 183 2.85 9.30 19.80
C ALA A 183 3.62 8.78 18.57
N LEU A 184 4.21 7.60 18.70
CA LEU A 184 4.98 6.94 17.65
C LEU A 184 4.40 5.54 17.44
N ARG A 185 3.81 5.29 16.28
CA ARG A 185 3.37 3.96 15.86
C ARG A 185 4.30 3.46 14.78
N VAL A 186 4.82 2.25 14.96
CA VAL A 186 5.62 1.54 13.97
C VAL A 186 4.85 0.32 13.48
N LYS A 187 4.84 0.13 12.17
CA LYS A 187 4.32 -1.07 11.52
C LYS A 187 5.38 -1.66 10.59
N VAL A 188 5.54 -2.97 10.62
CA VAL A 188 6.47 -3.70 9.75
C VAL A 188 5.70 -4.70 8.90
N LEU A 189 5.84 -4.58 7.59
CA LEU A 189 5.32 -5.51 6.61
C LEU A 189 6.45 -6.42 6.11
N GLY A 190 6.15 -7.69 5.91
CA GLY A 190 7.06 -8.67 5.32
C GLY A 190 7.34 -8.39 3.84
N PRO A 191 8.24 -9.17 3.21
CA PRO A 191 8.53 -9.06 1.79
C PRO A 191 7.32 -9.24 0.88
N ASP A 192 6.30 -9.95 1.35
CA ASP A 192 5.02 -10.16 0.67
C ASP A 192 3.93 -9.14 1.05
N GLY A 193 4.27 -8.08 1.78
CA GLY A 193 3.34 -7.03 2.18
C GLY A 193 2.44 -7.37 3.38
N ARG A 194 2.49 -8.59 3.91
CA ARG A 194 1.68 -8.93 5.09
C ARG A 194 2.23 -8.24 6.34
N LYS A 195 1.33 -7.72 7.18
CA LYS A 195 1.71 -7.16 8.48
C LYS A 195 2.30 -8.25 9.38
N LEU A 196 3.51 -8.00 9.87
CA LEU A 196 4.23 -8.90 10.78
C LEU A 196 4.31 -8.33 12.20
N PHE A 197 4.39 -7.00 12.30
CA PHE A 197 4.56 -6.31 13.57
C PHE A 197 3.86 -4.98 13.56
N GLU A 198 3.31 -4.60 14.70
CA GLU A 198 2.78 -3.27 14.94
C GLU A 198 2.90 -2.92 16.42
N ARG A 199 3.36 -1.71 16.72
CA ARG A 199 3.47 -1.22 18.08
C ARG A 199 3.29 0.28 18.13
N GLU A 200 2.57 0.74 19.13
CA GLU A 200 2.51 2.15 19.50
C GLU A 200 3.34 2.40 20.76
N MET A 201 4.00 3.55 20.81
CA MET A 201 4.72 4.05 21.98
C MET A 201 4.56 5.55 22.12
N ARG A 202 4.85 6.05 23.31
CA ARG A 202 4.92 7.48 23.60
C ARG A 202 6.34 7.83 23.98
N VAL A 203 6.82 8.94 23.43
CA VAL A 203 8.16 9.46 23.68
C VAL A 203 8.02 10.88 24.20
N ASP A 204 8.65 11.18 25.33
CA ASP A 204 8.71 12.55 25.83
C ASP A 204 9.65 13.36 24.92
N LEU A 205 9.20 14.54 24.50
CA LEU A 205 9.96 15.45 23.66
C LEU A 205 10.68 16.46 24.55
N PRO A 206 12.03 16.44 24.61
CA PRO A 206 12.76 17.43 25.37
C PRO A 206 12.56 18.82 24.76
N GLU A 207 12.81 19.86 25.55
CA GLU A 207 12.97 21.20 25.00
C GLU A 207 14.20 21.23 24.08
N SER A 208 14.09 21.94 22.96
CA SER A 208 15.19 22.09 22.02
C SER A 208 15.29 23.54 21.57
N PRO A 209 16.45 24.21 21.77
CA PRO A 209 16.64 25.59 21.34
C PRO A 209 16.67 25.73 19.81
N THR A 210 16.90 24.64 19.08
CA THR A 210 16.88 24.62 17.61
C THR A 210 15.49 24.34 17.04
N GLY A 211 14.53 23.94 17.88
CA GLY A 211 13.21 23.48 17.45
C GLY A 211 13.21 22.04 16.91
N PHE A 212 14.32 21.29 16.98
CA PHE A 212 14.39 19.92 16.46
C PHE A 212 14.91 18.92 17.50
N VAL A 213 14.40 17.69 17.45
CA VAL A 213 14.85 16.56 18.27
C VAL A 213 15.00 15.32 17.41
N THR A 214 16.12 14.62 17.55
CA THR A 214 16.33 13.32 16.90
C THR A 214 16.05 12.18 17.86
N LEU A 215 15.15 11.28 17.46
CA LEU A 215 14.78 10.06 18.15
C LEU A 215 15.48 8.87 17.49
N SER A 216 15.82 7.86 18.30
CA SER A 216 16.38 6.58 17.83
C SER A 216 15.59 5.42 18.45
N PRO A 217 14.32 5.21 18.06
CA PRO A 217 13.52 4.11 18.58
C PRO A 217 14.18 2.76 18.30
N GLU A 218 14.32 1.94 19.34
CA GLU A 218 14.78 0.56 19.21
C GLU A 218 13.59 -0.39 19.29
N ILE A 219 13.31 -1.10 18.20
CA ILE A 219 12.20 -2.07 18.13
C ILE A 219 12.78 -3.49 18.12
N ASP A 220 12.46 -4.29 19.14
CA ASP A 220 12.88 -5.68 19.16
C ASP A 220 12.07 -6.50 18.13
N LEU A 221 12.78 -7.05 17.14
CA LEU A 221 12.23 -7.90 16.09
C LEU A 221 12.83 -9.33 16.16
N LYS A 222 13.41 -9.75 17.30
CA LYS A 222 14.06 -11.07 17.45
C LYS A 222 13.14 -12.25 17.15
N ASN A 223 11.85 -12.12 17.47
CA ASN A 223 10.87 -13.18 17.29
C ASN A 223 10.10 -13.09 15.96
N LEU A 224 10.46 -12.15 15.07
CA LEU A 224 9.83 -12.06 13.76
C LEU A 224 10.39 -13.14 12.81
N ALA A 225 9.53 -13.76 12.00
CA ALA A 225 9.98 -14.64 10.92
C ALA A 225 10.80 -13.83 9.88
N ARG A 226 12.12 -14.08 9.82
CA ARG A 226 13.05 -13.37 8.93
C ARG A 226 13.27 -14.17 7.64
N SER A 227 12.28 -14.12 6.75
CA SER A 227 12.50 -14.48 5.35
C SER A 227 13.43 -13.47 4.70
N LYS A 228 14.18 -13.89 3.68
CA LYS A 228 14.95 -12.98 2.84
C LYS A 228 14.01 -12.03 2.07
N GLY A 229 14.49 -10.83 1.79
CA GLY A 229 13.79 -9.84 0.97
C GLY A 229 13.66 -8.47 1.64
N THR A 230 12.92 -7.58 0.97
CA THR A 230 12.73 -6.19 1.39
C THR A 230 11.49 -6.05 2.27
N TYR A 231 11.69 -5.68 3.52
CA TYR A 231 10.64 -5.36 4.46
C TYR A 231 10.25 -3.89 4.34
N THR A 232 8.96 -3.60 4.50
CA THR A 232 8.47 -2.21 4.57
C THR A 232 8.32 -1.81 6.03
N VAL A 233 8.95 -0.71 6.44
CA VAL A 233 8.83 -0.14 7.79
C VAL A 233 8.12 1.20 7.69
N ILE A 234 6.98 1.30 8.36
CA ILE A 234 6.10 2.47 8.36
C ILE A 234 6.12 3.07 9.77
N TRP A 235 6.30 4.38 9.86
CA TRP A 235 6.18 5.15 11.08
C TRP A 235 5.06 6.17 10.93
N ARG A 236 4.09 6.15 11.85
CA ARG A 236 3.13 7.24 12.04
C ARG A 236 3.49 7.98 13.31
N LEU A 237 3.76 9.27 13.18
CA LEU A 237 4.07 10.18 14.27
C LEU A 237 2.91 11.14 14.45
N SER A 238 2.52 11.43 15.69
CA SER A 238 1.50 12.43 15.99
C SER A 238 1.85 13.16 17.28
N ASP A 239 1.80 14.50 17.23
CA ASP A 239 1.89 15.36 18.41
C ASP A 239 0.50 15.81 18.92
N GLY A 240 -0.57 15.22 18.35
CA GLY A 240 -1.96 15.56 18.62
C GLY A 240 -2.51 16.73 17.81
N ARG A 241 -1.64 17.48 17.09
CA ARG A 241 -2.04 18.59 16.21
C ARG A 241 -1.60 18.35 14.76
N ARG A 242 -0.44 17.73 14.59
CA ARG A 242 0.21 17.40 13.33
C ARG A 242 0.48 15.90 13.30
N GLU A 243 0.53 15.36 12.10
CA GLU A 243 0.95 13.98 11.86
C GLU A 243 2.05 13.93 10.81
N ALA A 244 2.87 12.89 10.88
CA ALA A 244 3.81 12.52 9.83
C ALA A 244 3.70 11.02 9.56
N LEU A 245 3.66 10.69 8.27
CA LEU A 245 3.74 9.33 7.74
C LEU A 245 5.09 9.15 7.06
N LEU A 246 5.91 8.26 7.61
CA LEU A 246 7.26 8.04 7.15
C LEU A 246 7.47 6.58 6.78
N ARG A 247 8.14 6.34 5.65
CA ARG A 247 8.40 5.00 5.15
C ARG A 247 9.87 4.79 4.91
N SER A 248 10.35 3.60 5.30
CA SER A 248 11.68 3.11 4.97
C SER A 248 11.63 1.64 4.58
N TYR A 249 12.73 1.15 4.05
CA TYR A 249 12.91 -0.23 3.65
C TYR A 249 14.06 -0.86 4.44
N LEU A 250 13.85 -2.11 4.86
CA LEU A 250 14.85 -2.93 5.52
C LEU A 250 15.10 -4.15 4.65
N ASP A 251 16.28 -4.24 4.06
CA ASP A 251 16.68 -5.40 3.25
C ASP A 251 17.32 -6.47 4.14
N ILE A 252 16.76 -7.68 4.09
CA ILE A 252 17.34 -8.87 4.72
C ILE A 252 17.90 -9.78 3.63
N PRO A 253 19.23 -10.00 3.58
CA PRO A 253 19.91 -10.75 2.50
C PRO A 253 19.71 -12.26 2.56
#